data_AF-A0A1W9NYZ2-F1
#
_entry.id   AF-A0A1W9NYZ2-F1
#
_cell.length_a   1.000
_cell.length_b   1.000
_cell.length_c   1.000
_cell.angle_alpha   90.00
_cell.angle_beta   90.00
_cell.angle_gamma   90.00
#
_symmetry.space_group_name_H-M   'P 1'
#
loop_
_entity.id
_entity.type
_entity.pdbx_description
1 polymer ?
#
loop_
_entity_poly.entity_id
_entity_poly.type
_entity_poly.pdbx_seq_one_letter_code
_entity_poly.pdbx_strand_id
1 'polypeptide(L)'
;MKFLTPPVTTHSLSGVLGNNDWYTSTVDVTLRASDIDSGPKSTTYWLNASDPVTKTHTSGQNQIVNPSFENGWFFSINNWAHNSGAGFWQSWVFHKFGWRSAAIGNLLSGDKFFYWHNRGSFVPTAEGEHYSVSAWVKTFDIGGLGAWFEIWGRAAVGADDQLIAASGKVNGTVDWTLLEQSFTMPAGFEGVYVKLGMKDEGLAGLAYWDGVSLYGGYSALTSFTVVENGSHTLHYYSEDNAGNIESEKTAPLKIDTVPPHDWNNFTYLPGSNDHSYIASIEVIDETSGIDVSTATYRWYTDHQDWGWSCESEEEWDPVASVTRVSDGLAASDGETTEVELTTPEIDFGNSATVMRVQFRVGDMAGSSADSPVLTIEGAWLQLDGGFLYSQGEISMTAAAPAGKHNSNSLVLSGGQIIGFDTSTSWLDTSYAHNFSSAAGVSDILEAYDDLRSRASSLPDNKLPTSSGVYVFDGDYVIDHNSTPSGFEGNELAAVIFIDGDLLVKNGYSMDPSSAVLFVVEDDVGIAGAVEEIDGVFLCNGEFDTNYDNKLQKQLNLKGGIVALGGVILGRDLGRKGSPSNGESPAELVNLPESYFFNEEFVRLVESKTSAHYEWREVGP
;
A
#
# COMPACT_ATOMS: atom_id res chain seq x y z
N MET A 1 -36.42 33.55 17.66
CA MET A 1 -36.07 32.56 18.69
C MET A 1 -34.60 32.24 18.52
N LYS A 2 -33.87 32.04 19.61
CA LYS A 2 -32.45 31.66 19.57
C LYS A 2 -32.41 30.13 19.46
N PHE A 3 -31.90 29.59 18.35
CA PHE A 3 -31.68 28.15 18.15
C PHE A 3 -30.59 27.70 19.13
N LEU A 4 -30.88 26.75 20.02
CA LEU A 4 -30.07 26.49 21.23
C LEU A 4 -29.40 25.12 21.27
N THR A 5 -29.67 24.22 20.33
CA THR A 5 -28.98 22.92 20.28
C THR A 5 -27.94 22.91 19.16
N PRO A 6 -26.66 22.64 19.44
CA PRO A 6 -25.66 22.34 18.43
C PRO A 6 -25.97 21.03 17.67
N PRO A 7 -25.28 20.77 16.54
CA PRO A 7 -25.39 19.51 15.81
C PRO A 7 -24.94 18.31 16.65
N VAL A 8 -25.28 17.11 16.19
CA VAL A 8 -24.76 15.84 16.68
C VAL A 8 -24.12 15.08 15.51
N THR A 9 -22.82 14.83 15.59
CA THR A 9 -22.12 13.97 14.61
C THR A 9 -21.90 12.54 15.10
N THR A 10 -22.17 11.55 14.26
CA THR A 10 -21.82 10.12 14.43
C THR A 10 -20.76 9.70 13.41
N HIS A 11 -19.97 8.65 13.67
CA HIS A 11 -18.99 8.11 12.74
C HIS A 11 -19.28 6.64 12.39
N SER A 12 -18.75 6.18 11.26
CA SER A 12 -18.64 4.76 10.90
C SER A 12 -17.30 4.52 10.19
N LEU A 13 -16.67 3.39 10.49
CA LEU A 13 -15.39 2.95 9.92
C LEU A 13 -15.63 1.71 9.06
N SER A 14 -15.03 1.65 7.88
CA SER A 14 -15.14 0.50 6.97
C SER A 14 -13.76 0.11 6.44
N GLY A 15 -13.44 -1.18 6.51
CA GLY A 15 -12.18 -1.79 6.10
C GLY A 15 -12.18 -3.27 6.46
N VAL A 16 -11.11 -3.99 6.12
CA VAL A 16 -10.87 -5.37 6.57
C VAL A 16 -10.41 -5.33 8.01
N LEU A 17 -11.25 -5.80 8.93
CA LEU A 17 -10.93 -5.88 10.35
C LEU A 17 -10.12 -7.16 10.60
N GLY A 18 -8.94 -7.00 11.21
CA GLY A 18 -8.11 -8.06 11.73
C GLY A 18 -8.35 -8.31 13.22
N ASN A 19 -7.29 -8.60 13.95
CA ASN A 19 -7.31 -8.86 15.39
C ASN A 19 -7.12 -7.57 16.22
N ASN A 20 -7.49 -7.60 17.50
CA ASN A 20 -7.22 -6.54 18.49
C ASN A 20 -7.64 -5.11 18.07
N ASP A 21 -8.75 -5.02 17.32
CA ASP A 21 -9.32 -3.80 16.72
C ASP A 21 -8.43 -3.12 15.66
N TRP A 22 -7.45 -3.83 15.10
CA TRP A 22 -6.65 -3.37 13.96
C TRP A 22 -7.36 -3.65 12.65
N TYR A 23 -7.19 -2.75 11.69
CA TYR A 23 -7.56 -2.97 10.31
C TYR A 23 -6.32 -3.38 9.50
N THR A 24 -6.42 -4.47 8.76
CA THR A 24 -5.37 -4.96 7.84
C THR A 24 -5.48 -4.38 6.43
N SER A 25 -6.15 -3.23 6.32
CA SER A 25 -6.37 -2.47 5.10
C SER A 25 -6.60 -1.00 5.42
N THR A 26 -6.55 -0.15 4.40
CA THR A 26 -6.95 1.26 4.52
C THR A 26 -8.41 1.37 5.01
N VAL A 27 -8.72 2.40 5.79
CA VAL A 27 -10.05 2.56 6.41
C VAL A 27 -10.80 3.75 5.83
N ASP A 28 -12.00 3.50 5.33
CA ASP A 28 -12.97 4.51 4.93
C ASP A 28 -13.75 5.01 6.14
N VAL A 29 -13.62 6.31 6.43
CA VAL A 29 -14.34 6.99 7.50
C VAL A 29 -15.54 7.71 6.91
N THR A 30 -16.71 7.57 7.55
CA THR A 30 -17.89 8.39 7.25
C THR A 30 -18.40 9.07 8.51
N LEU A 31 -18.49 10.39 8.47
CA LEU A 31 -19.05 11.24 9.52
C LEU A 31 -20.43 11.74 9.09
N ARG A 32 -21.44 11.55 9.94
CA ARG A 32 -22.82 12.00 9.74
C ARG A 32 -23.18 13.04 10.78
N ALA A 33 -23.20 14.32 10.39
CA ALA A 33 -23.68 15.42 11.23
C ALA A 33 -25.21 15.50 11.14
N SER A 34 -25.90 15.81 12.23
CA SER A 34 -27.35 16.00 12.26
C SER A 34 -27.77 17.13 13.19
N ASP A 35 -28.59 18.06 12.72
CA ASP A 35 -29.11 19.18 13.50
C ASP A 35 -30.54 19.50 13.04
N ILE A 36 -31.53 19.35 13.91
CA ILE A 36 -32.95 19.50 13.54
C ILE A 36 -33.43 20.97 13.55
N ASP A 37 -32.69 21.85 14.22
CA ASP A 37 -33.12 23.21 14.51
C ASP A 37 -32.70 24.18 13.40
N SER A 38 -31.42 24.19 13.07
CA SER A 38 -30.81 25.09 12.09
C SER A 38 -29.96 24.36 11.06
N GLY A 39 -29.84 23.03 11.15
CA GLY A 39 -29.14 22.20 10.19
C GLY A 39 -27.61 22.35 10.27
N PRO A 40 -26.82 21.30 9.93
CA PRO A 40 -25.36 21.38 9.92
C PRO A 40 -24.83 22.37 8.85
N LYS A 41 -23.93 23.27 9.25
CA LYS A 41 -23.19 24.21 8.40
C LYS A 41 -21.84 23.65 7.97
N SER A 42 -21.15 22.92 8.84
CA SER A 42 -19.87 22.30 8.51
C SER A 42 -19.52 21.15 9.46
N THR A 43 -18.71 20.22 8.99
CA THR A 43 -18.05 19.18 9.79
C THR A 43 -16.54 19.36 9.68
N THR A 44 -15.86 19.45 10.82
CA THR A 44 -14.40 19.53 10.94
C THR A 44 -13.86 18.24 11.51
N TYR A 45 -12.78 17.72 10.94
CA TYR A 45 -12.10 16.51 11.42
C TYR A 45 -10.58 16.59 11.26
N TRP A 46 -9.85 15.82 12.05
CA TRP A 46 -8.41 15.62 11.92
C TRP A 46 -7.98 14.29 12.55
N LEU A 47 -6.80 13.81 12.15
CA LEU A 47 -6.16 12.64 12.77
C LEU A 47 -5.03 13.12 13.68
N ASN A 48 -4.96 12.58 14.90
CA ASN A 48 -3.88 12.85 15.83
C ASN A 48 -3.68 14.37 16.05
N ALA A 49 -2.47 14.87 15.78
CA ALA A 49 -2.11 16.28 15.88
C ALA A 49 -2.04 17.01 14.52
N SER A 50 -2.62 16.43 13.47
CA SER A 50 -2.68 17.07 12.13
C SER A 50 -3.59 18.30 12.11
N ASP A 51 -3.41 19.13 11.09
CA ASP A 51 -4.23 20.33 10.89
C ASP A 51 -5.72 19.96 10.61
N PRO A 52 -6.69 20.63 11.26
CA PRO A 52 -8.11 20.39 11.02
C PRO A 52 -8.57 20.66 9.58
N VAL A 53 -9.32 19.70 9.04
CA VAL A 53 -9.99 19.80 7.73
C VAL A 53 -11.48 20.10 7.95
N THR A 54 -11.97 21.22 7.42
CA THR A 54 -13.38 21.60 7.50
C THR A 54 -14.10 21.38 6.16
N LYS A 55 -15.20 20.64 6.19
CA LYS A 55 -16.13 20.46 5.07
C LYS A 55 -17.42 21.21 5.34
N THR A 56 -17.80 22.11 4.45
CA THR A 56 -19.02 22.92 4.56
C THR A 56 -20.23 22.23 3.94
N HIS A 57 -21.39 22.38 4.57
CA HIS A 57 -22.67 21.76 4.24
C HIS A 57 -23.72 22.84 3.95
N THR A 58 -24.79 22.46 3.24
CA THR A 58 -25.90 23.38 2.94
C THR A 58 -27.16 22.92 3.68
N SER A 59 -27.57 23.56 4.78
CA SER A 59 -28.86 23.30 5.44
C SER A 59 -29.40 24.54 6.21
N GLY A 60 -30.71 24.63 6.49
CA GLY A 60 -31.24 25.51 7.56
C GLY A 60 -31.84 26.91 7.30
N GLN A 61 -32.25 27.28 6.08
CA GLN A 61 -33.19 28.40 5.85
C GLN A 61 -34.48 27.87 5.24
N ASN A 62 -35.62 28.56 5.44
CA ASN A 62 -36.83 28.26 4.67
C ASN A 62 -36.47 28.29 3.17
N GLN A 63 -36.54 27.13 2.54
CA GLN A 63 -36.03 26.97 1.18
C GLN A 63 -37.03 27.48 0.13
N ILE A 64 -38.26 27.85 0.53
CA ILE A 64 -39.30 28.39 -0.35
C ILE A 64 -39.09 29.88 -0.61
N VAL A 65 -39.05 30.27 -1.89
CA VAL A 65 -38.94 31.66 -2.34
C VAL A 65 -40.32 32.36 -2.29
N ASN A 66 -40.33 33.61 -1.83
CA ASN A 66 -41.55 34.43 -1.64
C ASN A 66 -42.63 33.71 -0.79
N PRO A 67 -42.29 33.17 0.39
CA PRO A 67 -43.14 32.24 1.14
C PRO A 67 -44.40 32.87 1.74
N SER A 68 -44.40 34.19 1.94
CA SER A 68 -45.55 34.98 2.41
C SER A 68 -46.15 35.87 1.31
N PHE A 69 -45.82 35.60 0.05
CA PHE A 69 -46.46 36.22 -1.11
C PHE A 69 -46.39 37.75 -1.17
N GLU A 70 -45.35 38.37 -0.61
CA GLU A 70 -45.24 39.82 -0.53
C GLU A 70 -44.86 40.48 -1.87
N ASN A 71 -44.24 39.70 -2.76
CA ASN A 71 -43.82 40.18 -4.07
C ASN A 71 -44.80 39.70 -5.15
N GLY A 72 -45.46 40.63 -5.84
CA GLY A 72 -46.41 40.33 -6.91
C GLY A 72 -47.26 41.54 -7.31
N TRP A 73 -48.23 41.27 -8.18
CA TRP A 73 -49.30 42.17 -8.65
C TRP A 73 -50.65 41.46 -8.50
N PHE A 74 -51.78 42.18 -8.59
CA PHE A 74 -53.09 41.66 -8.18
C PHE A 74 -53.45 40.27 -8.73
N PHE A 75 -53.14 39.97 -10.00
CA PHE A 75 -53.43 38.67 -10.63
C PHE A 75 -52.20 37.75 -10.77
N SER A 76 -51.06 38.10 -10.18
CA SER A 76 -49.81 37.35 -10.36
C SER A 76 -48.89 37.46 -9.14
N ILE A 77 -48.43 36.33 -8.61
CA ILE A 77 -47.50 36.30 -7.47
C ILE A 77 -46.12 35.88 -7.99
N ASN A 78 -45.07 36.64 -7.68
CA ASN A 78 -43.73 36.31 -8.18
C ASN A 78 -43.30 34.93 -7.67
N ASN A 79 -42.75 34.09 -8.55
CA ASN A 79 -42.30 32.70 -8.29
C ASN A 79 -43.42 31.67 -8.05
N TRP A 80 -44.69 32.10 -8.15
CA TRP A 80 -45.85 31.25 -7.94
C TRP A 80 -46.78 31.34 -9.16
N ALA A 81 -46.96 30.21 -9.84
CA ALA A 81 -47.93 30.07 -10.94
C ALA A 81 -49.21 29.42 -10.42
N HIS A 82 -50.27 29.40 -11.22
CA HIS A 82 -51.53 28.77 -10.86
C HIS A 82 -52.15 28.04 -12.06
N ASN A 83 -53.05 27.10 -11.80
CA ASN A 83 -53.85 26.49 -12.86
C ASN A 83 -55.05 27.37 -13.25
N SER A 84 -55.81 26.96 -14.27
CA SER A 84 -56.95 27.72 -14.79
C SER A 84 -58.31 27.20 -14.29
N GLY A 85 -59.34 28.05 -14.36
CA GLY A 85 -60.74 27.69 -14.08
C GLY A 85 -61.29 28.16 -12.73
N ALA A 86 -60.49 28.89 -11.95
CA ALA A 86 -60.91 29.59 -10.73
C ALA A 86 -60.38 31.03 -10.74
N GLY A 87 -60.87 31.86 -9.81
CA GLY A 87 -60.28 33.17 -9.54
C GLY A 87 -59.01 33.02 -8.71
N PHE A 88 -57.90 33.61 -9.16
CA PHE A 88 -56.62 33.63 -8.47
C PHE A 88 -56.16 35.07 -8.33
N TRP A 89 -55.85 35.51 -7.11
CA TRP A 89 -55.34 36.85 -6.88
C TRP A 89 -54.45 36.92 -5.64
N GLN A 90 -53.62 37.95 -5.59
CA GLN A 90 -52.90 38.36 -4.40
C GLN A 90 -53.83 39.21 -3.54
N SER A 91 -54.13 38.76 -2.32
CA SER A 91 -55.11 39.40 -1.44
C SER A 91 -54.44 40.29 -0.40
N TRP A 92 -55.08 41.43 -0.11
CA TRP A 92 -54.77 42.30 1.04
C TRP A 92 -55.78 42.16 2.19
N VAL A 93 -56.84 41.38 1.97
CA VAL A 93 -58.00 41.33 2.89
C VAL A 93 -57.73 40.41 4.06
N PHE A 94 -57.12 39.26 3.80
CA PHE A 94 -56.73 38.29 4.82
C PHE A 94 -55.29 37.89 4.57
N HIS A 95 -54.41 38.09 5.54
CA HIS A 95 -53.02 37.64 5.54
C HIS A 95 -52.66 37.16 6.95
N LYS A 96 -51.70 36.23 7.07
CA LYS A 96 -51.19 35.68 8.33
C LYS A 96 -49.88 36.35 8.73
N PHE A 97 -48.99 36.54 7.76
CA PHE A 97 -47.70 37.20 7.92
C PHE A 97 -47.61 38.38 6.95
N GLY A 98 -46.82 39.39 7.31
CA GLY A 98 -46.69 40.60 6.52
C GLY A 98 -48.05 41.26 6.22
N TRP A 99 -48.39 41.39 4.95
CA TRP A 99 -49.48 42.25 4.45
C TRP A 99 -50.15 41.71 3.18
N ARG A 100 -49.77 40.52 2.68
CA ARG A 100 -50.39 39.88 1.51
C ARG A 100 -50.60 38.37 1.72
N SER A 101 -51.47 37.78 0.92
CA SER A 101 -51.66 36.32 0.83
C SER A 101 -52.02 35.87 -0.58
N ALA A 102 -51.91 34.57 -0.85
CA ALA A 102 -52.36 33.97 -2.09
C ALA A 102 -53.82 33.49 -1.95
N ALA A 103 -54.72 33.99 -2.78
CA ALA A 103 -56.13 33.65 -2.71
C ALA A 103 -56.59 32.82 -3.91
N ILE A 104 -57.57 31.96 -3.65
CA ILE A 104 -58.26 31.11 -4.62
C ILE A 104 -59.76 31.24 -4.34
N GLY A 105 -60.54 31.47 -5.38
CA GLY A 105 -62.00 31.52 -5.29
C GLY A 105 -62.65 30.69 -6.40
N ASN A 106 -63.53 29.77 -6.02
CA ASN A 106 -64.25 28.96 -6.98
C ASN A 106 -65.35 29.79 -7.67
N LEU A 107 -65.36 29.82 -9.00
CA LEU A 107 -66.29 30.61 -9.82
C LEU A 107 -67.20 29.74 -10.71
N LEU A 108 -67.03 28.41 -10.68
CA LEU A 108 -67.73 27.47 -11.57
C LEU A 108 -68.13 26.19 -10.82
N SER A 109 -69.22 25.55 -11.23
CA SER A 109 -69.55 24.19 -10.75
C SER A 109 -68.59 23.19 -11.42
N GLY A 110 -67.72 22.53 -10.66
CA GLY A 110 -66.83 21.52 -11.22
C GLY A 110 -65.95 20.80 -10.20
N ASP A 111 -65.69 19.52 -10.45
CA ASP A 111 -64.92 18.63 -9.57
C ASP A 111 -63.40 18.74 -9.79
N LYS A 112 -62.83 19.95 -9.67
CA LYS A 112 -61.40 20.21 -9.99
C LYS A 112 -60.62 20.79 -8.81
N PHE A 113 -59.36 20.36 -8.64
CA PHE A 113 -58.42 20.94 -7.69
C PHE A 113 -57.76 22.19 -8.28
N PHE A 114 -58.00 23.35 -7.66
CA PHE A 114 -57.47 24.65 -8.03
C PHE A 114 -56.29 25.00 -7.13
N TYR A 115 -55.16 25.45 -7.68
CA TYR A 115 -53.96 25.65 -6.86
C TYR A 115 -53.00 26.72 -7.39
N TRP A 116 -52.26 27.31 -6.44
CA TRP A 116 -50.98 27.99 -6.66
C TRP A 116 -49.84 26.98 -6.56
N HIS A 117 -48.73 27.16 -7.28
CA HIS A 117 -47.54 26.31 -7.17
C HIS A 117 -46.24 27.04 -7.49
N ASN A 118 -45.13 26.63 -6.85
CA ASN A 118 -43.80 27.19 -7.08
C ASN A 118 -42.91 26.32 -8.00
N ARG A 119 -43.48 25.55 -8.93
CA ARG A 119 -42.72 24.59 -9.77
C ARG A 119 -41.51 25.21 -10.49
N GLY A 120 -41.64 26.44 -10.99
CA GLY A 120 -40.55 27.16 -11.65
C GLY A 120 -39.42 27.62 -10.70
N SER A 121 -39.67 27.57 -9.40
CA SER A 121 -38.77 27.91 -8.31
C SER A 121 -38.80 26.79 -7.25
N PHE A 122 -38.72 25.55 -7.72
CA PHE A 122 -38.68 24.36 -6.89
C PHE A 122 -37.42 24.36 -6.00
N VAL A 123 -37.45 23.58 -4.93
CA VAL A 123 -36.37 23.42 -3.96
C VAL A 123 -35.57 22.16 -4.29
N PRO A 124 -34.25 22.26 -4.58
CA PRO A 124 -33.39 21.09 -4.74
C PRO A 124 -33.34 20.25 -3.45
N THR A 125 -33.40 18.93 -3.58
CA THR A 125 -33.38 17.98 -2.44
C THR A 125 -32.50 16.77 -2.76
N ALA A 126 -32.02 16.08 -1.73
CA ALA A 126 -31.21 14.87 -1.87
C ALA A 126 -32.05 13.61 -1.57
N GLU A 127 -31.82 12.54 -2.34
CA GLU A 127 -32.45 11.24 -2.12
C GLU A 127 -32.20 10.72 -0.70
N GLY A 128 -33.21 10.12 -0.09
CA GLY A 128 -33.13 9.53 1.25
C GLY A 128 -33.19 10.54 2.40
N GLU A 129 -33.04 11.84 2.14
CA GLU A 129 -33.11 12.88 3.17
C GLU A 129 -34.56 13.19 3.58
N HIS A 130 -34.73 13.61 4.84
CA HIS A 130 -36.04 13.92 5.43
C HIS A 130 -36.34 15.42 5.36
N TYR A 131 -37.56 15.75 4.99
CA TYR A 131 -38.05 17.11 4.83
C TYR A 131 -39.44 17.29 5.45
N SER A 132 -39.78 18.54 5.79
CA SER A 132 -41.09 18.97 6.30
C SER A 132 -41.53 20.23 5.57
N VAL A 133 -42.78 20.21 5.11
CA VAL A 133 -43.44 21.35 4.47
C VAL A 133 -44.59 21.80 5.36
N SER A 134 -44.79 23.11 5.48
CA SER A 134 -45.97 23.68 6.11
C SER A 134 -46.52 24.88 5.36
N ALA A 135 -47.81 25.16 5.53
CA ALA A 135 -48.45 26.36 4.99
C ALA A 135 -49.67 26.73 5.84
N TRP A 136 -49.90 28.03 6.04
CA TRP A 136 -51.11 28.52 6.67
C TRP A 136 -52.22 28.66 5.64
N VAL A 137 -53.43 28.24 6.02
CA VAL A 137 -54.64 28.34 5.20
C VAL A 137 -55.81 28.92 5.98
N LYS A 138 -56.63 29.74 5.33
CA LYS A 138 -57.92 30.21 5.84
C LYS A 138 -58.98 30.01 4.76
N THR A 139 -60.13 29.45 5.11
CA THR A 139 -61.15 29.00 4.15
C THR A 139 -62.53 29.54 4.49
N PHE A 140 -63.36 29.78 3.47
CA PHE A 140 -64.75 30.21 3.63
C PHE A 140 -65.65 29.41 2.69
N ASP A 141 -66.75 28.86 3.22
CA ASP A 141 -67.83 28.22 2.45
C ASP A 141 -67.38 27.20 1.39
N ILE A 142 -66.27 26.48 1.66
CA ILE A 142 -65.82 25.38 0.79
C ILE A 142 -66.69 24.14 1.05
N GLY A 143 -67.45 23.72 0.04
CA GLY A 143 -68.12 22.42 -0.02
C GLY A 143 -67.23 21.34 -0.61
N GLY A 144 -67.45 20.07 -0.32
CA GLY A 144 -66.65 18.96 -0.87
C GLY A 144 -65.34 18.68 -0.11
N LEU A 145 -64.24 18.40 -0.85
CA LEU A 145 -62.99 17.87 -0.27
C LEU A 145 -62.13 18.88 0.50
N GLY A 146 -62.25 20.18 0.24
CA GLY A 146 -61.59 21.21 1.03
C GLY A 146 -60.29 21.77 0.48
N ALA A 147 -59.52 22.44 1.35
CA ALA A 147 -58.22 23.00 1.04
C ALA A 147 -57.09 22.16 1.66
N TRP A 148 -56.02 21.91 0.89
CA TRP A 148 -54.81 21.21 1.31
C TRP A 148 -53.63 21.61 0.41
N PHE A 149 -52.41 21.27 0.82
CA PHE A 149 -51.26 21.36 -0.07
C PHE A 149 -50.71 19.99 -0.46
N GLU A 150 -50.07 19.96 -1.62
CA GLU A 150 -49.40 18.78 -2.17
C GLU A 150 -47.91 19.07 -2.36
N ILE A 151 -47.07 18.07 -2.09
CA ILE A 151 -45.63 18.08 -2.28
C ILE A 151 -45.32 17.20 -3.50
N TRP A 152 -44.71 17.78 -4.52
CA TRP A 152 -44.43 17.11 -5.78
C TRP A 152 -42.94 17.04 -6.05
N GLY A 153 -42.45 15.87 -6.45
CA GLY A 153 -41.11 15.65 -6.95
C GLY A 153 -40.99 16.15 -8.38
N ARG A 154 -40.03 17.04 -8.64
CA ARG A 154 -39.72 17.53 -9.98
C ARG A 154 -38.78 16.54 -10.66
N ALA A 155 -39.25 15.91 -11.72
CA ALA A 155 -38.44 14.97 -12.49
C ALA A 155 -37.52 15.71 -13.48
N ALA A 156 -36.48 15.02 -13.94
CA ALA A 156 -35.58 15.54 -14.97
C ALA A 156 -36.30 15.81 -16.30
N VAL A 157 -35.71 16.65 -17.15
CA VAL A 157 -36.29 17.06 -18.44
C VAL A 157 -36.64 15.83 -19.28
N GLY A 158 -37.94 15.63 -19.54
CA GLY A 158 -38.47 14.50 -20.32
C GLY A 158 -39.19 13.41 -19.51
N ALA A 159 -39.19 13.52 -18.17
CA ALA A 159 -39.96 12.65 -17.27
C ALA A 159 -41.10 13.42 -16.56
N ASP A 160 -42.10 12.70 -16.07
CA ASP A 160 -43.27 13.27 -15.40
C ASP A 160 -43.00 13.52 -13.90
N ASP A 161 -43.42 14.69 -13.41
CA ASP A 161 -43.43 14.98 -11.97
C ASP A 161 -44.40 14.04 -11.22
N GLN A 162 -44.07 13.70 -9.97
CA GLN A 162 -44.90 12.81 -9.16
C GLN A 162 -45.30 13.43 -7.83
N LEU A 163 -46.49 13.10 -7.35
CA LEU A 163 -46.95 13.46 -6.01
C LEU A 163 -46.18 12.62 -4.98
N ILE A 164 -45.45 13.27 -4.08
CA ILE A 164 -44.70 12.62 -2.99
C ILE A 164 -45.58 12.49 -1.76
N ALA A 165 -46.23 13.58 -1.34
CA ALA A 165 -47.07 13.63 -0.15
C ALA A 165 -48.10 14.77 -0.24
N ALA A 166 -49.10 14.76 0.64
CA ALA A 166 -50.08 15.84 0.75
C ALA A 166 -50.48 16.05 2.21
N SER A 167 -50.82 17.28 2.58
CA SER A 167 -51.30 17.60 3.92
C SER A 167 -52.71 17.05 4.18
N GLY A 168 -53.13 17.12 5.45
CA GLY A 168 -54.55 17.01 5.80
C GLY A 168 -55.39 18.08 5.08
N LYS A 169 -56.69 17.79 4.90
CA LYS A 169 -57.66 18.68 4.23
C LYS A 169 -58.50 19.43 5.26
N VAL A 170 -58.82 20.69 4.98
CA VAL A 170 -59.67 21.53 5.85
C VAL A 170 -60.84 22.18 5.12
N ASN A 171 -61.99 22.21 5.81
CA ASN A 171 -63.25 22.83 5.38
C ASN A 171 -63.69 23.85 6.44
N GLY A 172 -64.15 25.03 6.02
CA GLY A 172 -64.86 25.97 6.91
C GLY A 172 -64.06 26.48 8.12
N THR A 173 -62.79 26.83 7.94
CA THR A 173 -61.96 27.34 9.05
C THR A 173 -62.40 28.75 9.46
N VAL A 174 -62.63 28.97 10.77
CA VAL A 174 -62.96 30.32 11.29
C VAL A 174 -61.74 31.24 11.24
N ASP A 175 -60.53 30.67 11.42
CA ASP A 175 -59.26 31.38 11.35
C ASP A 175 -58.13 30.61 10.67
N TRP A 176 -57.00 31.29 10.43
CA TRP A 176 -55.79 30.72 9.85
C TRP A 176 -55.37 29.44 10.58
N THR A 177 -55.31 28.34 9.84
CA THR A 177 -54.94 27.01 10.30
C THR A 177 -53.62 26.61 9.66
N LEU A 178 -52.65 26.16 10.44
CA LEU A 178 -51.39 25.63 9.94
C LEU A 178 -51.60 24.18 9.48
N LEU A 179 -51.23 23.90 8.24
CA LEU A 179 -51.11 22.54 7.72
C LEU A 179 -49.63 22.18 7.64
N GLU A 180 -49.29 20.94 7.99
CA GLU A 180 -47.90 20.44 7.99
C GLU A 180 -47.87 19.02 7.41
N GLN A 181 -46.78 18.67 6.72
CA GLN A 181 -46.55 17.34 6.17
C GLN A 181 -45.05 17.07 6.02
N SER A 182 -44.58 15.97 6.61
CA SER A 182 -43.20 15.49 6.46
C SER A 182 -43.10 14.35 5.45
N PHE A 183 -41.94 14.18 4.83
CA PHE A 183 -41.66 13.13 3.86
C PHE A 183 -40.16 12.78 3.81
N THR A 184 -39.84 11.59 3.29
CA THR A 184 -38.47 11.20 2.90
C THR A 184 -38.37 11.31 1.39
N MET A 185 -37.29 11.90 0.90
CA MET A 185 -37.12 12.15 -0.53
C MET A 185 -36.89 10.83 -1.30
N PRO A 186 -37.77 10.46 -2.25
CA PRO A 186 -37.55 9.29 -3.09
C PRO A 186 -36.45 9.53 -4.13
N ALA A 187 -35.91 8.44 -4.67
CA ALA A 187 -34.95 8.47 -5.77
C ALA A 187 -35.52 9.11 -7.05
N GLY A 188 -34.65 9.70 -7.87
CA GLY A 188 -34.97 10.06 -9.26
C GLY A 188 -35.62 11.43 -9.49
N PHE A 189 -35.58 12.34 -8.52
CA PHE A 189 -36.09 13.70 -8.66
C PHE A 189 -34.99 14.75 -8.40
N GLU A 190 -35.05 15.87 -9.13
CA GLU A 190 -34.10 16.99 -9.00
C GLU A 190 -34.38 17.86 -7.76
N GLY A 191 -35.57 17.72 -7.18
CA GLY A 191 -36.05 18.52 -6.06
C GLY A 191 -37.56 18.41 -5.87
N VAL A 192 -38.13 19.27 -5.04
CA VAL A 192 -39.57 19.32 -4.76
C VAL A 192 -40.18 20.70 -4.93
N TYR A 193 -41.47 20.75 -5.23
CA TYR A 193 -42.26 21.97 -5.20
C TYR A 193 -43.61 21.70 -4.54
N VAL A 194 -44.29 22.76 -4.12
CA VAL A 194 -45.55 22.71 -3.38
C VAL A 194 -46.69 23.22 -4.25
N LYS A 195 -47.84 22.57 -4.20
CA LYS A 195 -49.11 23.08 -4.71
C LYS A 195 -50.02 23.41 -3.53
N LEU A 196 -50.48 24.66 -3.43
CA LEU A 196 -51.40 25.13 -2.39
C LEU A 196 -52.77 25.27 -3.03
N GLY A 197 -53.76 24.47 -2.61
CA GLY A 197 -54.99 24.39 -3.38
C GLY A 197 -56.25 24.07 -2.62
N MET A 198 -57.36 24.13 -3.35
CA MET A 198 -58.67 23.77 -2.86
C MET A 198 -59.47 23.03 -3.91
N LYS A 199 -60.38 22.18 -3.47
CA LYS A 199 -61.43 21.56 -4.28
C LYS A 199 -62.77 21.86 -3.63
N ASP A 200 -63.57 22.65 -4.33
CA ASP A 200 -64.90 23.07 -3.90
C ASP A 200 -65.97 22.44 -4.79
N GLU A 201 -66.85 21.64 -4.20
CA GLU A 201 -68.05 21.11 -4.85
C GLU A 201 -69.28 22.02 -4.64
N GLY A 202 -69.15 23.02 -3.75
CA GLY A 202 -70.12 24.09 -3.58
C GLY A 202 -70.02 25.16 -4.67
N LEU A 203 -70.84 26.19 -4.54
CA LEU A 203 -70.72 27.42 -5.33
C LEU A 203 -70.14 28.51 -4.41
N ALA A 204 -68.99 29.08 -4.80
CA ALA A 204 -68.32 30.23 -4.18
C ALA A 204 -67.40 30.00 -2.97
N GLY A 205 -66.82 28.80 -2.80
CA GLY A 205 -65.78 28.59 -1.78
C GLY A 205 -64.52 29.44 -2.01
N LEU A 206 -63.89 29.89 -0.91
CA LEU A 206 -62.64 30.67 -0.92
C LEU A 206 -61.56 30.01 -0.07
N ALA A 207 -60.31 30.07 -0.52
CA ALA A 207 -59.12 29.73 0.26
C ALA A 207 -58.04 30.81 0.15
N TYR A 208 -57.46 31.19 1.29
CA TYR A 208 -56.32 32.08 1.40
C TYR A 208 -55.14 31.29 1.97
N TRP A 209 -53.97 31.46 1.39
CA TRP A 209 -52.73 30.77 1.76
C TRP A 209 -51.65 31.78 2.10
N ASP A 210 -50.83 31.49 3.11
CA ASP A 210 -49.73 32.34 3.56
C ASP A 210 -48.66 31.52 4.31
N GLY A 211 -47.45 32.07 4.48
CA GLY A 211 -46.40 31.50 5.32
C GLY A 211 -46.01 30.07 4.97
N VAL A 212 -45.69 29.82 3.69
CA VAL A 212 -45.22 28.50 3.23
C VAL A 212 -43.79 28.27 3.69
N SER A 213 -43.50 27.10 4.21
CA SER A 213 -42.13 26.74 4.53
C SER A 213 -41.76 25.34 4.10
N LEU A 214 -40.50 25.17 3.75
CA LEU A 214 -39.86 23.87 3.56
C LEU A 214 -38.55 23.88 4.33
N TYR A 215 -38.44 22.96 5.27
CA TYR A 215 -37.25 22.69 6.05
C TYR A 215 -36.89 21.21 5.93
N GLY A 216 -35.62 20.84 6.10
CA GLY A 216 -35.16 19.48 5.80
C GLY A 216 -33.80 19.42 5.14
N GLY A 217 -33.25 18.21 5.03
CA GLY A 217 -31.82 18.01 4.74
C GLY A 217 -30.95 18.29 5.97
N TYR A 218 -31.42 17.84 7.14
CA TYR A 218 -30.82 18.06 8.46
C TYR A 218 -29.63 17.15 8.76
N SER A 219 -29.23 16.31 7.80
CA SER A 219 -28.09 15.41 7.89
C SER A 219 -27.07 15.76 6.81
N ALA A 220 -25.79 15.71 7.17
CA ALA A 220 -24.70 15.90 6.21
C ALA A 220 -23.63 14.84 6.38
N LEU A 221 -23.10 14.35 5.27
CA LEU A 221 -22.06 13.32 5.22
C LEU A 221 -20.71 13.91 4.84
N THR A 222 -19.67 13.49 5.54
CA THR A 222 -18.27 13.74 5.20
C THR A 222 -17.53 12.41 5.20
N SER A 223 -16.91 12.07 4.07
CA SER A 223 -16.14 10.82 3.94
C SER A 223 -14.71 11.10 3.49
N PHE A 224 -13.78 10.28 3.98
CA PHE A 224 -12.36 10.29 3.64
C PHE A 224 -11.73 8.94 3.98
N THR A 225 -10.58 8.63 3.40
CA THR A 225 -9.86 7.37 3.61
C THR A 225 -8.57 7.64 4.40
N VAL A 226 -8.27 6.75 5.35
CA VAL A 226 -7.01 6.74 6.10
C VAL A 226 -6.16 5.58 5.59
N VAL A 227 -4.94 5.89 5.13
CA VAL A 227 -4.03 4.93 4.50
C VAL A 227 -2.75 4.68 5.31
N GLU A 228 -2.47 5.55 6.28
CA GLU A 228 -1.27 5.46 7.10
C GLU A 228 -1.45 4.35 8.15
N ASN A 229 -0.39 3.57 8.36
CA ASN A 229 -0.32 2.60 9.44
C ASN A 229 -0.10 3.31 10.79
N GLY A 230 -0.53 2.66 11.86
CA GLY A 230 -0.37 3.09 13.24
C GLY A 230 -1.67 3.18 14.03
N SER A 231 -1.53 3.56 15.29
CA SER A 231 -2.63 3.86 16.19
C SER A 231 -2.97 5.35 16.08
N HIS A 232 -4.15 5.64 15.53
CA HIS A 232 -4.67 6.97 15.32
C HIS A 232 -5.84 7.28 16.27
N THR A 233 -5.97 8.56 16.60
CA THR A 233 -7.19 9.13 17.18
C THR A 233 -7.83 10.04 16.14
N LEU A 234 -9.01 9.66 15.68
CA LEU A 234 -9.85 10.51 14.84
C LEU A 234 -10.60 11.50 15.72
N HIS A 235 -10.44 12.79 15.46
CA HIS A 235 -11.15 13.87 16.11
C HIS A 235 -12.16 14.50 15.15
N TYR A 236 -13.34 14.86 15.63
CA TYR A 236 -14.36 15.51 14.81
C TYR A 236 -15.40 16.31 15.61
N TYR A 237 -15.95 17.35 14.98
CA TYR A 237 -17.11 18.11 15.46
C TYR A 237 -17.79 18.84 14.28
N SER A 238 -19.00 19.35 14.49
CA SER A 238 -19.77 20.12 13.52
C SER A 238 -20.30 21.45 14.10
N GLU A 239 -20.51 22.42 13.20
CA GLU A 239 -21.15 23.72 13.44
C GLU A 239 -22.48 23.78 12.69
N ASP A 240 -23.50 24.46 13.22
CA ASP A 240 -24.81 24.63 12.60
C ASP A 240 -25.03 25.98 11.86
N ASN A 241 -26.21 26.07 11.22
CA ASN A 241 -26.93 27.27 10.77
C ASN A 241 -26.70 28.57 11.56
N ALA A 242 -26.81 28.40 12.87
CA ALA A 242 -26.93 29.45 13.86
C ALA A 242 -25.58 29.78 14.54
N GLY A 243 -24.50 29.10 14.19
CA GLY A 243 -23.17 29.25 14.78
C GLY A 243 -22.98 28.49 16.11
N ASN A 244 -23.84 27.53 16.44
CA ASN A 244 -23.64 26.61 17.54
C ASN A 244 -22.67 25.50 17.10
N ILE A 245 -21.68 25.22 17.95
CA ILE A 245 -20.63 24.22 17.71
C ILE A 245 -20.82 23.08 18.71
N GLU A 246 -20.79 21.84 18.25
CA GLU A 246 -20.84 20.68 19.14
C GLU A 246 -19.50 20.46 19.87
N SER A 247 -19.53 19.73 20.99
CA SER A 247 -18.29 19.30 21.65
C SER A 247 -17.53 18.32 20.76
N GLU A 248 -16.20 18.46 20.74
CA GLU A 248 -15.30 17.52 20.07
C GLU A 248 -15.54 16.07 20.51
N LYS A 249 -15.52 15.18 19.53
CA LYS A 249 -15.62 13.73 19.71
C LYS A 249 -14.36 13.06 19.16
N THR A 250 -14.04 11.92 19.75
CA THR A 250 -12.89 11.11 19.36
C THR A 250 -13.30 9.67 19.05
N ALA A 251 -12.64 9.04 18.09
CA ALA A 251 -12.74 7.61 17.81
C ALA A 251 -11.33 7.01 17.65
N PRO A 252 -11.01 5.88 18.30
CA PRO A 252 -9.76 5.17 18.04
C PRO A 252 -9.82 4.52 16.66
N LEU A 253 -8.69 4.50 15.96
CA LEU A 253 -8.53 3.88 14.65
C LEU A 253 -7.13 3.29 14.59
N LYS A 254 -7.00 1.96 14.49
CA LYS A 254 -5.70 1.29 14.38
C LYS A 254 -5.59 0.63 13.00
N ILE A 255 -4.52 0.89 12.28
CA ILE A 255 -4.30 0.34 10.93
C ILE A 255 -2.92 -0.29 10.88
N ASP A 256 -2.84 -1.54 10.46
CA ASP A 256 -1.58 -2.20 10.20
C ASP A 256 -1.72 -3.14 9.01
N THR A 257 -1.14 -2.76 7.89
CA THR A 257 -1.18 -3.51 6.63
C THR A 257 0.11 -4.29 6.38
N VAL A 258 1.09 -4.26 7.28
CA VAL A 258 2.43 -4.83 7.05
C VAL A 258 2.60 -6.02 7.99
N PRO A 259 2.74 -7.25 7.46
CA PRO A 259 3.05 -8.41 8.29
C PRO A 259 4.46 -8.31 8.94
N PRO A 260 4.78 -9.21 9.89
CA PRO A 260 6.14 -9.34 10.42
C PRO A 260 7.17 -9.49 9.31
N HIS A 261 8.28 -8.75 9.39
CA HIS A 261 9.26 -8.65 8.31
C HIS A 261 10.68 -8.47 8.85
N ASP A 262 11.62 -8.16 7.94
CA ASP A 262 13.06 -8.00 8.20
C ASP A 262 13.70 -9.17 8.96
N TRP A 263 13.32 -10.40 8.57
CA TRP A 263 13.97 -11.62 9.04
C TRP A 263 15.48 -11.56 8.84
N ASN A 264 16.26 -11.61 9.93
CA ASN A 264 17.70 -11.43 9.87
C ASN A 264 18.43 -12.22 10.98
N ASN A 265 19.76 -12.12 11.01
CA ASN A 265 20.61 -12.69 12.07
C ASN A 265 20.32 -14.17 12.41
N PHE A 266 20.05 -15.00 11.39
CA PHE A 266 19.88 -16.44 11.61
C PHE A 266 21.17 -17.04 12.16
N THR A 267 21.06 -17.70 13.31
CA THR A 267 22.17 -18.41 13.95
C THR A 267 21.76 -19.81 14.37
N TYR A 268 22.74 -20.67 14.60
CA TYR A 268 22.51 -21.98 15.16
C TYR A 268 23.64 -22.41 16.10
N LEU A 269 23.30 -23.22 17.09
CA LEU A 269 24.23 -23.80 18.05
C LEU A 269 24.15 -25.33 18.01
N PRO A 270 25.29 -26.04 18.13
CA PRO A 270 25.28 -27.49 18.25
C PRO A 270 24.57 -27.91 19.54
N GLY A 271 23.73 -28.94 19.42
CA GLY A 271 22.96 -29.53 20.52
C GLY A 271 23.75 -30.60 21.29
N SER A 272 23.01 -31.56 21.83
CA SER A 272 23.55 -32.64 22.67
C SER A 272 24.38 -33.67 21.90
N ASN A 273 24.30 -33.68 20.58
CA ASN A 273 24.99 -34.61 19.69
C ASN A 273 25.35 -33.93 18.35
N ASP A 274 26.05 -34.65 17.46
CA ASP A 274 26.55 -34.06 16.22
C ASP A 274 25.47 -33.73 15.18
N HIS A 275 24.24 -34.23 15.36
CA HIS A 275 23.08 -34.10 14.45
C HIS A 275 21.89 -33.39 15.09
N SER A 276 22.10 -32.71 16.21
CA SER A 276 21.09 -31.89 16.87
C SER A 276 21.53 -30.44 16.96
N TYR A 277 20.59 -29.51 16.81
CA TYR A 277 20.88 -28.06 16.79
C TYR A 277 19.76 -27.26 17.43
N ILE A 278 20.12 -26.10 17.97
CA ILE A 278 19.19 -25.04 18.38
C ILE A 278 19.37 -23.91 17.37
N ALA A 279 18.28 -23.46 16.75
CA ALA A 279 18.30 -22.38 15.77
C ALA A 279 17.61 -21.13 16.33
N SER A 280 18.11 -19.96 15.95
CA SER A 280 17.53 -18.66 16.27
C SER A 280 17.41 -17.79 15.03
N ILE A 281 16.40 -16.92 14.98
CA ILE A 281 16.28 -15.86 13.96
C ILE A 281 15.65 -14.59 14.57
N GLU A 282 16.02 -13.43 14.06
CA GLU A 282 15.45 -12.15 14.46
C GLU A 282 14.37 -11.68 13.47
N VAL A 283 13.34 -11.00 13.98
CA VAL A 283 12.19 -10.48 13.21
C VAL A 283 11.60 -9.26 13.91
N ILE A 284 10.94 -8.37 13.17
CA ILE A 284 10.29 -7.17 13.70
C ILE A 284 8.90 -6.95 13.10
N ASP A 285 8.05 -6.32 13.91
CA ASP A 285 6.84 -5.63 13.47
C ASP A 285 6.74 -4.31 14.25
N GLU A 286 6.91 -3.18 13.58
CA GLU A 286 6.96 -1.87 14.25
C GLU A 286 5.58 -1.28 14.55
N THR A 287 4.53 -1.76 13.87
CA THR A 287 3.22 -1.09 13.85
C THR A 287 2.27 -1.67 14.89
N SER A 288 1.90 -2.93 14.76
CA SER A 288 1.04 -3.61 15.73
C SER A 288 1.84 -4.44 16.73
N GLY A 289 3.08 -4.78 16.39
CA GLY A 289 4.00 -5.56 17.21
C GLY A 289 3.80 -7.07 17.03
N ILE A 290 4.82 -7.83 17.43
CA ILE A 290 4.84 -9.29 17.31
C ILE A 290 3.82 -9.93 18.28
N ASP A 291 2.97 -10.83 17.77
CA ASP A 291 2.15 -11.73 18.58
C ASP A 291 3.00 -12.96 18.95
N VAL A 292 3.71 -12.83 20.08
CA VAL A 292 4.66 -13.82 20.59
C VAL A 292 4.01 -15.20 20.73
N SER A 293 2.72 -15.24 21.08
CA SER A 293 1.98 -16.50 21.28
C SER A 293 1.81 -17.33 20.00
N THR A 294 2.00 -16.72 18.82
CA THR A 294 1.87 -17.37 17.50
C THR A 294 3.22 -17.82 16.92
N ALA A 295 4.33 -17.53 17.59
CA ALA A 295 5.66 -17.87 17.12
C ALA A 295 5.85 -19.39 17.06
N THR A 296 6.08 -19.89 15.85
CA THR A 296 6.21 -21.31 15.55
C THR A 296 7.37 -21.56 14.59
N TYR A 297 7.78 -22.81 14.46
CA TYR A 297 8.81 -23.26 13.55
C TYR A 297 8.46 -24.62 12.96
N ARG A 298 9.13 -24.95 11.85
CA ARG A 298 9.17 -26.29 11.29
C ARG A 298 10.59 -26.60 10.84
N TRP A 299 10.89 -27.88 10.69
CA TRP A 299 12.21 -28.33 10.26
C TRP A 299 12.12 -29.43 9.23
N TYR A 300 13.17 -29.59 8.43
CA TYR A 300 13.28 -30.63 7.41
C TYR A 300 14.58 -31.40 7.56
N THR A 301 14.49 -32.71 7.37
CA THR A 301 15.67 -33.58 7.21
C THR A 301 15.47 -34.61 6.09
N ASP A 302 16.55 -34.95 5.41
CA ASP A 302 16.63 -36.08 4.49
C ASP A 302 16.96 -37.42 5.20
N HIS A 303 17.11 -37.41 6.53
CA HIS A 303 17.34 -38.62 7.30
C HIS A 303 16.19 -39.62 7.12
N GLN A 304 16.49 -40.75 6.47
CA GLN A 304 15.55 -41.86 6.27
C GLN A 304 14.18 -41.41 5.74
N ASP A 305 14.17 -40.40 4.87
CA ASP A 305 12.96 -39.83 4.26
C ASP A 305 11.97 -39.21 5.27
N TRP A 306 12.42 -38.73 6.44
CA TRP A 306 11.54 -38.05 7.41
C TRP A 306 10.88 -36.80 6.82
N GLY A 307 11.58 -36.05 5.99
CA GLY A 307 11.03 -34.88 5.30
C GLY A 307 10.78 -33.71 6.25
N TRP A 308 9.71 -32.95 6.01
CA TRP A 308 9.28 -31.87 6.90
C TRP A 308 8.66 -32.45 8.16
N SER A 309 8.89 -31.79 9.30
CA SER A 309 8.35 -32.15 10.61
C SER A 309 6.82 -32.11 10.68
N CYS A 310 6.19 -31.42 9.72
CA CYS A 310 4.75 -31.26 9.58
C CYS A 310 4.28 -31.69 8.18
N GLU A 311 3.08 -32.26 8.10
CA GLU A 311 2.41 -32.62 6.83
C GLU A 311 1.56 -31.46 6.27
N SER A 312 1.20 -30.48 7.10
CA SER A 312 0.40 -29.31 6.70
C SER A 312 0.81 -27.99 7.37
N GLU A 313 0.30 -26.87 6.87
CA GLU A 313 0.60 -25.53 7.40
C GLU A 313 0.04 -25.25 8.81
N GLU A 314 -0.87 -26.09 9.31
CA GLU A 314 -1.48 -25.95 10.64
C GLU A 314 -0.69 -26.69 11.73
N GLU A 315 0.37 -27.43 11.37
CA GLU A 315 1.08 -28.39 12.23
C GLU A 315 2.46 -27.89 12.72
N TRP A 316 2.74 -26.58 12.62
CA TRP A 316 4.03 -26.04 13.06
C TRP A 316 4.19 -26.14 14.58
N ASP A 317 5.43 -26.39 15.03
CA ASP A 317 5.75 -26.54 16.44
C ASP A 317 6.01 -25.18 17.10
N PRO A 318 5.66 -24.97 18.38
CA PRO A 318 5.97 -23.71 19.07
C PRO A 318 7.47 -23.54 19.27
N VAL A 319 7.96 -22.30 19.12
CA VAL A 319 9.35 -21.96 19.48
C VAL A 319 9.58 -22.14 20.98
N ALA A 320 10.83 -22.37 21.39
CA ALA A 320 11.18 -22.50 22.81
C ALA A 320 11.14 -21.15 23.55
N SER A 321 11.51 -20.06 22.87
CA SER A 321 11.47 -18.71 23.43
C SER A 321 11.36 -17.63 22.37
N VAL A 322 10.84 -16.48 22.80
CA VAL A 322 10.94 -15.21 22.07
C VAL A 322 11.50 -14.15 23.01
N THR A 323 12.62 -13.54 22.65
CA THR A 323 13.37 -12.59 23.49
C THR A 323 13.66 -11.31 22.74
N ARG A 324 13.67 -10.16 23.42
CA ARG A 324 14.00 -8.88 22.81
C ARG A 324 15.49 -8.81 22.54
N VAL A 325 15.88 -8.43 21.32
CA VAL A 325 17.30 -8.32 20.94
C VAL A 325 18.01 -7.26 21.77
N SER A 326 17.31 -6.18 22.13
CA SER A 326 17.86 -5.03 22.86
C SER A 326 18.38 -5.34 24.27
N ASP A 327 17.78 -6.30 24.99
CA ASP A 327 18.16 -6.60 26.38
C ASP A 327 18.11 -8.09 26.77
N GLY A 328 17.76 -8.98 25.85
CA GLY A 328 17.72 -10.43 26.06
C GLY A 328 16.62 -10.91 27.00
N LEU A 329 15.68 -10.04 27.41
CA LEU A 329 14.53 -10.44 28.22
C LEU A 329 13.40 -10.99 27.35
N ALA A 330 12.54 -11.83 27.93
CA ALA A 330 11.38 -12.38 27.23
C ALA A 330 10.48 -11.26 26.67
N ALA A 331 10.11 -11.39 25.40
CA ALA A 331 9.17 -10.49 24.75
C ALA A 331 7.73 -10.78 25.23
N SER A 332 6.84 -9.79 25.08
CA SER A 332 5.40 -9.93 25.31
C SER A 332 4.64 -9.63 24.03
N ASP A 333 3.40 -10.11 23.91
CA ASP A 333 2.53 -9.79 22.77
C ASP A 333 2.45 -8.27 22.55
N GLY A 334 2.63 -7.84 21.30
CA GLY A 334 2.70 -6.43 20.90
C GLY A 334 4.08 -5.79 21.10
N GLU A 335 5.14 -6.59 21.18
CA GLU A 335 6.51 -6.06 21.16
C GLU A 335 6.81 -5.43 19.80
N THR A 336 7.20 -4.15 19.82
CA THR A 336 7.45 -3.33 18.61
C THR A 336 8.94 -3.15 18.32
N THR A 337 9.80 -3.67 19.20
CA THR A 337 11.23 -3.79 18.94
C THR A 337 11.56 -5.17 18.39
N GLU A 338 12.73 -5.30 17.77
CA GLU A 338 13.21 -6.56 17.21
C GLU A 338 13.29 -7.67 18.28
N VAL A 339 12.82 -8.85 17.91
CA VAL A 339 12.80 -10.04 18.76
C VAL A 339 13.51 -11.21 18.09
N GLU A 340 14.18 -12.03 18.90
CA GLU A 340 14.79 -13.30 18.52
C GLU A 340 13.84 -14.46 18.86
N LEU A 341 13.55 -15.30 17.87
CA LEU A 341 12.78 -16.54 18.00
C LEU A 341 13.77 -17.71 18.08
N THR A 342 13.69 -18.54 19.11
CA THR A 342 14.62 -19.67 19.31
C THR A 342 13.89 -20.99 19.34
N THR A 343 14.33 -21.97 18.56
CA THR A 343 13.77 -23.32 18.57
C THR A 343 14.17 -24.08 19.84
N PRO A 344 13.43 -25.15 20.21
CA PRO A 344 13.99 -26.22 21.03
C PRO A 344 15.21 -26.85 20.34
N GLU A 345 15.89 -27.76 21.03
CA GLU A 345 16.86 -28.63 20.37
C GLU A 345 16.13 -29.56 19.37
N ILE A 346 16.51 -29.47 18.10
CA ILE A 346 15.98 -30.27 17.00
C ILE A 346 16.95 -31.41 16.71
N ASP A 347 16.45 -32.65 16.63
CA ASP A 347 17.22 -33.81 16.18
C ASP A 347 16.90 -34.10 14.71
N PHE A 348 17.88 -33.87 13.83
CA PHE A 348 17.74 -34.09 12.39
C PHE A 348 18.04 -35.55 11.99
N GLY A 349 18.53 -36.38 12.90
CA GLY A 349 18.94 -37.75 12.64
C GLY A 349 20.39 -37.89 12.17
N ASN A 350 21.04 -38.97 12.60
CA ASN A 350 22.49 -39.18 12.43
C ASN A 350 22.97 -39.30 10.97
N SER A 351 22.07 -39.61 10.05
CA SER A 351 22.35 -39.72 8.61
C SER A 351 21.89 -38.52 7.80
N ALA A 352 21.42 -37.45 8.45
CA ALA A 352 21.02 -36.23 7.76
C ALA A 352 22.20 -35.61 7.01
N THR A 353 21.99 -35.31 5.73
CA THR A 353 22.87 -34.51 4.90
C THR A 353 22.28 -33.13 4.58
N VAL A 354 20.95 -33.00 4.68
CA VAL A 354 20.23 -31.73 4.54
C VAL A 354 19.44 -31.47 5.81
N MET A 355 19.66 -30.31 6.43
CA MET A 355 18.99 -29.91 7.67
C MET A 355 18.47 -28.50 7.48
N ARG A 356 17.16 -28.29 7.53
CA ARG A 356 16.56 -26.96 7.33
C ARG A 356 15.60 -26.59 8.44
N VAL A 357 15.46 -25.30 8.68
CA VAL A 357 14.52 -24.70 9.63
C VAL A 357 13.79 -23.55 8.96
N GLN A 358 12.52 -23.36 9.32
CA GLN A 358 11.74 -22.20 8.93
C GLN A 358 10.91 -21.75 10.12
N PHE A 359 10.76 -20.44 10.30
CA PHE A 359 9.98 -19.82 11.36
C PHE A 359 8.73 -19.15 10.79
N ARG A 360 7.70 -19.02 11.62
CA ARG A 360 6.46 -18.33 11.32
C ARG A 360 6.02 -17.57 12.55
N VAL A 361 5.61 -16.33 12.37
CA VAL A 361 5.06 -15.52 13.46
C VAL A 361 3.98 -14.58 12.93
N GLY A 362 2.99 -14.30 13.76
CA GLY A 362 1.95 -13.32 13.53
C GLY A 362 2.23 -11.99 14.21
N ASP A 363 1.49 -10.97 13.78
CA ASP A 363 1.42 -9.66 14.42
C ASP A 363 0.12 -9.50 15.24
N MET A 364 0.01 -8.40 15.98
CA MET A 364 -1.19 -8.12 16.77
C MET A 364 -2.39 -7.71 15.92
N ALA A 365 -2.20 -7.37 14.64
CA ALA A 365 -3.25 -7.08 13.69
C ALA A 365 -3.84 -8.33 13.03
N GLY A 366 -3.21 -9.50 13.20
CA GLY A 366 -3.63 -10.78 12.67
C GLY A 366 -3.05 -11.15 11.31
N SER A 367 -2.02 -10.43 10.82
CA SER A 367 -1.22 -10.90 9.70
C SER A 367 -0.15 -11.89 10.19
N SER A 368 0.39 -12.69 9.29
CA SER A 368 1.47 -13.64 9.58
C SER A 368 2.47 -13.68 8.46
N ALA A 369 3.73 -13.93 8.79
CA ALA A 369 4.79 -14.11 7.82
C ALA A 369 5.65 -15.33 8.16
N ASP A 370 6.25 -15.90 7.11
CA ASP A 370 7.23 -16.98 7.21
C ASP A 370 8.62 -16.42 6.95
N SER A 371 9.60 -16.85 7.74
CA SER A 371 11.00 -16.68 7.36
C SER A 371 11.28 -17.46 6.08
N PRO A 372 12.38 -17.17 5.37
CA PRO A 372 12.87 -18.10 4.36
C PRO A 372 13.28 -19.44 4.98
N VAL A 373 13.45 -20.44 4.11
CA VAL A 373 13.90 -21.77 4.52
C VAL A 373 15.42 -21.74 4.67
N LEU A 374 15.90 -21.91 5.90
CA LEU A 374 17.29 -21.72 6.27
C LEU A 374 17.96 -23.09 6.46
N THR A 375 19.14 -23.30 5.90
CA THR A 375 19.88 -24.56 6.01
C THR A 375 20.92 -24.47 7.12
N ILE A 376 20.94 -25.46 8.01
CA ILE A 376 21.98 -25.61 9.04
C ILE A 376 23.15 -26.38 8.44
N GLU A 377 24.38 -25.90 8.67
CA GLU A 377 25.59 -26.45 8.04
C GLU A 377 25.47 -26.50 6.50
N GLY A 378 24.66 -25.60 5.94
CA GLY A 378 24.51 -25.43 4.49
C GLY A 378 25.62 -24.58 3.91
N ALA A 379 25.59 -24.42 2.60
CA ALA A 379 26.58 -23.64 1.89
C ALA A 379 26.49 -22.16 2.21
N TRP A 380 27.64 -21.55 2.46
CA TRP A 380 27.81 -20.14 2.73
C TRP A 380 28.94 -19.56 1.90
N LEU A 381 28.83 -18.27 1.58
CA LEU A 381 29.82 -17.48 0.86
C LEU A 381 30.68 -16.70 1.87
N GLN A 382 31.96 -16.54 1.55
CA GLN A 382 32.85 -15.58 2.20
C GLN A 382 33.43 -14.59 1.17
N LEU A 383 33.36 -13.30 1.48
CA LEU A 383 33.99 -12.20 0.76
C LEU A 383 35.15 -11.65 1.61
N ASP A 384 36.39 -11.83 1.15
CA ASP A 384 37.60 -11.30 1.81
C ASP A 384 38.33 -10.31 0.87
N GLY A 385 38.08 -9.02 1.06
CA GLY A 385 38.50 -7.94 0.15
C GLY A 385 37.70 -7.84 -1.16
N GLY A 386 36.84 -8.83 -1.45
CA GLY A 386 35.96 -8.94 -2.62
C GLY A 386 34.79 -7.95 -2.68
N PHE A 387 34.11 -7.87 -3.82
CA PHE A 387 32.78 -7.25 -3.89
C PHE A 387 31.77 -8.15 -4.59
N LEU A 388 30.53 -8.05 -4.15
CA LEU A 388 29.38 -8.70 -4.75
C LEU A 388 28.25 -7.67 -4.88
N TYR A 389 27.74 -7.51 -6.09
CA TYR A 389 26.53 -6.75 -6.40
C TYR A 389 25.49 -7.64 -7.06
N SER A 390 24.26 -7.60 -6.57
CA SER A 390 23.11 -8.22 -7.23
C SER A 390 21.93 -7.26 -7.26
N GLN A 391 21.30 -7.02 -8.42
CA GLN A 391 20.00 -6.33 -8.45
C GLN A 391 18.86 -7.29 -8.07
N GLY A 392 18.97 -8.55 -8.49
CA GLY A 392 18.10 -9.65 -8.06
C GLY A 392 18.47 -10.23 -6.69
N GLU A 393 17.84 -11.35 -6.33
CA GLU A 393 18.10 -12.05 -5.06
C GLU A 393 19.54 -12.60 -5.00
N ILE A 394 20.17 -12.50 -3.83
CA ILE A 394 21.37 -13.28 -3.50
C ILE A 394 20.89 -14.50 -2.73
N SER A 395 20.83 -15.65 -3.40
CA SER A 395 20.33 -16.86 -2.77
C SER A 395 21.46 -17.56 -2.00
N MET A 396 21.45 -17.40 -0.66
CA MET A 396 22.34 -18.14 0.24
C MET A 396 21.55 -19.22 0.94
N THR A 397 22.09 -20.44 0.99
CA THR A 397 21.40 -21.56 1.65
C THR A 397 21.58 -21.54 3.16
N ALA A 398 22.64 -20.90 3.67
CA ALA A 398 22.97 -20.84 5.10
C ALA A 398 23.76 -19.57 5.49
N ALA A 399 23.68 -19.20 6.77
CA ALA A 399 24.55 -18.21 7.39
C ALA A 399 25.99 -18.74 7.60
N ALA A 400 26.95 -17.83 7.81
CA ALA A 400 28.31 -18.24 8.14
C ALA A 400 28.36 -19.03 9.48
N PRO A 401 29.20 -20.08 9.59
CA PRO A 401 29.40 -20.80 10.85
C PRO A 401 29.92 -19.91 11.98
N ALA A 402 29.68 -20.30 13.22
CA ALA A 402 30.09 -19.52 14.40
C ALA A 402 31.58 -19.13 14.37
N GLY A 403 31.86 -17.82 14.51
CA GLY A 403 33.22 -17.26 14.47
C GLY A 403 33.77 -16.99 13.06
N LYS A 404 32.97 -17.22 12.01
CA LYS A 404 33.20 -16.78 10.64
C LYS A 404 32.24 -15.64 10.30
N HIS A 405 32.51 -14.96 9.19
CA HIS A 405 31.68 -13.89 8.65
C HIS A 405 31.56 -14.08 7.15
N ASN A 406 30.43 -13.67 6.57
CA ASN A 406 30.21 -13.71 5.14
C ASN A 406 30.96 -12.59 4.42
N SER A 407 31.24 -11.47 5.06
CA SER A 407 32.02 -10.40 4.44
C SER A 407 32.83 -9.55 5.42
N ASN A 408 33.94 -9.03 4.94
CA ASN A 408 34.65 -7.88 5.51
C ASN A 408 34.71 -6.69 4.54
N SER A 409 33.91 -6.75 3.48
CA SER A 409 33.93 -5.88 2.31
C SER A 409 32.51 -5.54 1.84
N LEU A 410 32.40 -4.72 0.80
CA LEU A 410 31.15 -4.16 0.31
C LEU A 410 30.25 -5.23 -0.33
N VAL A 411 29.01 -5.33 0.16
CA VAL A 411 27.94 -6.14 -0.42
C VAL A 411 26.78 -5.24 -0.72
N LEU A 412 26.32 -5.27 -1.97
CA LEU A 412 25.21 -4.46 -2.44
C LEU A 412 24.15 -5.40 -3.03
N SER A 413 22.93 -5.30 -2.53
CA SER A 413 21.80 -6.11 -3.01
C SER A 413 20.58 -5.22 -3.27
N GLY A 414 19.89 -5.45 -4.39
CA GLY A 414 18.59 -4.86 -4.71
C GLY A 414 17.42 -5.53 -3.98
N GLY A 415 17.66 -6.66 -3.31
CA GLY A 415 16.69 -7.40 -2.47
C GLY A 415 17.21 -7.69 -1.06
N GLN A 416 16.38 -8.30 -0.20
CA GLN A 416 16.78 -8.68 1.16
C GLN A 416 17.94 -9.69 1.15
N ILE A 417 18.92 -9.49 2.03
CA ILE A 417 19.98 -10.47 2.34
C ILE A 417 19.74 -10.98 3.75
N ILE A 418 19.55 -12.29 3.91
CA ILE A 418 19.25 -12.90 5.22
C ILE A 418 20.41 -13.79 5.66
N GLY A 419 20.77 -13.71 6.94
CA GLY A 419 21.83 -14.53 7.53
C GLY A 419 23.25 -14.12 7.11
N PHE A 420 23.44 -12.85 6.76
CA PHE A 420 24.73 -12.31 6.31
C PHE A 420 25.46 -11.62 7.47
N ASP A 421 26.53 -12.25 7.97
CA ASP A 421 27.36 -11.65 9.02
C ASP A 421 28.54 -10.86 8.42
N THR A 422 28.81 -9.67 8.97
CA THR A 422 29.91 -8.82 8.54
C THR A 422 30.88 -8.56 9.70
N SER A 423 32.19 -8.76 9.46
CA SER A 423 33.22 -8.52 10.50
C SER A 423 33.54 -7.05 10.72
N THR A 424 33.07 -6.19 9.83
CA THR A 424 33.17 -4.73 9.87
C THR A 424 31.78 -4.15 9.70
N SER A 425 31.40 -3.16 10.51
CA SER A 425 30.06 -2.55 10.53
C SER A 425 29.76 -1.65 9.31
N TRP A 426 30.23 -2.02 8.12
CA TRP A 426 30.05 -1.31 6.85
C TRP A 426 29.02 -2.01 5.96
N LEU A 427 27.99 -2.58 6.58
CA LEU A 427 26.81 -3.03 5.86
C LEU A 427 25.97 -1.81 5.54
N ASP A 428 26.12 -1.25 4.35
CA ASP A 428 25.21 -0.22 3.87
C ASP A 428 24.06 -0.88 3.09
N THR A 429 23.01 -1.25 3.83
CA THR A 429 21.74 -1.74 3.26
C THR A 429 20.99 -0.65 2.49
N SER A 430 21.45 0.60 2.59
CA SER A 430 20.82 1.80 2.06
C SER A 430 21.67 2.54 1.04
N TYR A 431 22.80 1.96 0.58
CA TYR A 431 23.68 2.66 -0.35
C TYR A 431 22.91 2.91 -1.64
N ALA A 432 22.37 4.13 -1.77
CA ALA A 432 21.63 4.58 -2.92
C ALA A 432 22.61 4.84 -4.07
N HIS A 433 23.16 3.77 -4.63
CA HIS A 433 23.75 3.84 -5.95
C HIS A 433 22.60 3.95 -6.97
N ASN A 434 22.78 4.77 -8.01
CA ASN A 434 21.82 4.96 -9.11
C ASN A 434 21.48 3.67 -9.89
N PHE A 435 22.06 2.52 -9.54
CA PHE A 435 21.95 1.26 -10.26
C PHE A 435 20.74 0.41 -9.88
N SER A 436 19.94 0.78 -8.87
CA SER A 436 18.68 0.08 -8.54
C SER A 436 17.67 0.06 -9.70
N SER A 437 17.90 0.90 -10.73
CA SER A 437 17.13 0.98 -11.97
C SER A 437 17.93 0.65 -13.23
N ALA A 438 19.12 0.07 -13.11
CA ALA A 438 19.91 -0.37 -14.26
C ALA A 438 19.10 -1.36 -15.09
N ALA A 439 19.02 -1.13 -16.41
CA ALA A 439 18.36 -2.01 -17.37
C ALA A 439 19.36 -2.94 -18.08
N GLY A 440 20.66 -2.69 -17.91
CA GLY A 440 21.74 -3.55 -18.41
C GLY A 440 23.10 -3.14 -17.86
N VAL A 441 24.12 -3.97 -18.13
CA VAL A 441 25.52 -3.76 -17.74
C VAL A 441 26.11 -2.47 -18.31
N SER A 442 25.52 -1.92 -19.38
CA SER A 442 25.85 -0.61 -19.95
C SER A 442 25.50 0.56 -19.03
N ASP A 443 24.51 0.42 -18.14
CA ASP A 443 24.17 1.43 -17.14
C ASP A 443 25.14 1.40 -15.94
N ILE A 444 25.83 0.29 -15.73
CA ILE A 444 26.82 0.10 -14.65
C ILE A 444 28.22 0.52 -15.12
N LEU A 445 28.63 0.06 -16.31
CA LEU A 445 29.94 0.36 -16.88
C LEU A 445 29.87 1.67 -17.69
N GLU A 446 30.23 2.80 -17.08
CA GLU A 446 30.15 4.13 -17.73
C GLU A 446 30.81 4.20 -19.12
N ALA A 447 31.89 3.45 -19.32
CA ALA A 447 32.65 3.40 -20.57
C ALA A 447 32.19 2.31 -21.55
N TYR A 448 31.04 1.67 -21.32
CA TYR A 448 30.57 0.49 -22.07
C TYR A 448 30.60 0.73 -23.60
N ASP A 449 29.93 1.77 -24.09
CA ASP A 449 29.82 2.04 -25.54
C ASP A 449 31.19 2.28 -26.21
N ASP A 450 32.08 3.01 -25.52
CA ASP A 450 33.41 3.30 -26.05
C ASP A 450 34.29 2.04 -26.08
N LEU A 451 34.33 1.29 -24.99
CA LEU A 451 35.02 0.00 -24.91
C LEU A 451 34.51 -0.95 -25.98
N ARG A 452 33.19 -1.07 -26.10
CA ARG A 452 32.53 -1.91 -27.08
C ARG A 452 32.90 -1.52 -28.51
N SER A 453 32.97 -0.22 -28.82
CA SER A 453 33.34 0.28 -30.14
C SER A 453 34.79 -0.04 -30.56
N ARG A 454 35.68 -0.29 -29.59
CA ARG A 454 37.11 -0.60 -29.81
C ARG A 454 37.43 -2.09 -29.65
N ALA A 455 36.45 -2.91 -29.30
CA ALA A 455 36.64 -4.34 -29.09
C ALA A 455 37.04 -5.06 -30.38
N SER A 456 38.05 -5.93 -30.29
CA SER A 456 38.46 -6.82 -31.37
C SER A 456 37.97 -8.25 -31.12
N SER A 457 37.72 -9.05 -32.16
CA SER A 457 37.29 -10.44 -31.95
C SER A 457 38.33 -11.24 -31.15
N LEU A 458 37.88 -12.17 -30.30
CA LEU A 458 38.78 -13.07 -29.58
C LEU A 458 39.74 -13.80 -30.54
N PRO A 459 41.06 -13.83 -30.23
CA PRO A 459 42.05 -14.44 -31.12
C PRO A 459 41.85 -15.95 -31.19
N ASP A 460 41.62 -16.47 -32.40
CA ASP A 460 41.32 -17.88 -32.67
C ASP A 460 40.16 -18.45 -31.82
N ASN A 461 39.20 -17.59 -31.44
CA ASN A 461 38.11 -17.92 -30.51
C ASN A 461 38.61 -18.43 -29.14
N LYS A 462 39.76 -17.93 -28.68
CA LYS A 462 40.36 -18.24 -27.38
C LYS A 462 40.52 -16.99 -26.53
N LEU A 463 40.67 -17.17 -25.23
CA LEU A 463 41.00 -16.10 -24.29
C LEU A 463 42.31 -15.42 -24.71
N PRO A 464 42.41 -14.09 -24.54
CA PRO A 464 43.51 -13.31 -25.10
C PRO A 464 44.84 -13.63 -24.42
N THR A 465 45.94 -13.41 -25.13
CA THR A 465 47.31 -13.56 -24.57
C THR A 465 48.05 -12.22 -24.51
N SER A 466 47.33 -11.12 -24.76
CA SER A 466 47.81 -9.73 -24.74
C SER A 466 46.74 -8.82 -24.16
N SER A 467 47.14 -7.73 -23.49
CA SER A 467 46.21 -6.73 -22.99
C SER A 467 45.37 -6.09 -24.10
N GLY A 468 44.11 -5.76 -23.82
CA GLY A 468 43.22 -5.15 -24.80
C GLY A 468 41.73 -5.31 -24.51
N VAL A 469 40.91 -4.89 -25.47
CA VAL A 469 39.45 -5.04 -25.41
C VAL A 469 39.02 -6.04 -26.49
N TYR A 470 38.23 -7.02 -26.08
CA TYR A 470 37.86 -8.15 -26.92
C TYR A 470 36.35 -8.39 -26.92
N VAL A 471 35.84 -9.01 -27.98
CA VAL A 471 34.43 -9.41 -28.10
C VAL A 471 34.30 -10.82 -28.69
N PHE A 472 33.31 -11.56 -28.22
CA PHE A 472 32.84 -12.80 -28.81
C PHE A 472 31.33 -12.72 -29.06
N ASP A 473 30.90 -13.07 -30.27
CA ASP A 473 29.50 -13.02 -30.70
C ASP A 473 28.84 -14.38 -30.41
N GLY A 474 27.90 -14.41 -29.45
CA GLY A 474 27.21 -15.61 -28.96
C GLY A 474 27.82 -16.25 -27.71
N ASP A 475 27.32 -17.45 -27.38
CA ASP A 475 27.71 -18.18 -26.17
C ASP A 475 29.17 -18.62 -26.20
N TYR A 476 29.89 -18.37 -25.11
CA TYR A 476 31.29 -18.70 -24.96
C TYR A 476 31.53 -19.72 -23.84
N VAL A 477 32.45 -20.65 -24.08
CA VAL A 477 32.81 -21.69 -23.12
C VAL A 477 34.29 -21.58 -22.78
N ILE A 478 34.60 -21.37 -21.50
CA ILE A 478 35.96 -21.47 -20.96
C ILE A 478 36.23 -22.94 -20.61
N ASP A 479 37.08 -23.56 -21.43
CA ASP A 479 37.57 -24.93 -21.27
C ASP A 479 39.05 -25.03 -21.65
N HIS A 480 39.62 -26.23 -21.61
CA HIS A 480 41.04 -26.44 -21.93
C HIS A 480 41.44 -26.00 -23.35
N ASN A 481 40.50 -25.92 -24.31
CA ASN A 481 40.78 -25.53 -25.68
C ASN A 481 40.76 -24.01 -25.87
N SER A 482 39.95 -23.31 -25.07
CA SER A 482 39.76 -21.85 -25.12
C SER A 482 40.63 -21.08 -24.13
N THR A 483 41.30 -21.76 -23.20
CA THR A 483 42.28 -21.15 -22.27
C THR A 483 43.73 -21.45 -22.70
N PRO A 484 44.40 -20.54 -23.45
CA PRO A 484 45.80 -20.70 -23.80
C PRO A 484 46.72 -20.42 -22.59
N SER A 485 47.89 -21.05 -22.54
CA SER A 485 48.86 -20.84 -21.45
C SER A 485 49.32 -19.39 -21.30
N GLY A 486 49.21 -18.59 -22.36
CA GLY A 486 49.51 -17.16 -22.31
C GLY A 486 48.46 -16.33 -21.56
N PHE A 487 47.21 -16.79 -21.48
CA PHE A 487 46.18 -16.13 -20.68
C PHE A 487 46.45 -16.32 -19.18
N GLU A 488 46.87 -17.53 -18.79
CA GLU A 488 47.21 -17.87 -17.40
C GLU A 488 48.58 -17.32 -16.98
N GLY A 489 49.56 -17.32 -17.89
CA GLY A 489 50.96 -17.07 -17.56
C GLY A 489 51.54 -15.70 -17.88
N ASN A 490 50.82 -14.84 -18.62
CA ASN A 490 51.28 -13.48 -18.91
C ASN A 490 50.64 -12.47 -17.94
N GLU A 491 51.34 -11.36 -17.67
CA GLU A 491 50.74 -10.17 -17.09
C GLU A 491 49.82 -9.50 -18.13
N LEU A 492 48.53 -9.39 -17.82
CA LEU A 492 47.48 -8.98 -18.75
C LEU A 492 46.45 -8.08 -18.11
N ALA A 493 46.02 -7.06 -18.87
CA ALA A 493 44.86 -6.24 -18.57
C ALA A 493 43.85 -6.36 -19.71
N ALA A 494 42.68 -6.95 -19.47
CA ALA A 494 41.70 -7.17 -20.54
C ALA A 494 40.25 -6.85 -20.13
N VAL A 495 39.47 -6.37 -21.10
CA VAL A 495 38.01 -6.31 -21.04
C VAL A 495 37.47 -7.21 -22.13
N ILE A 496 36.66 -8.20 -21.78
CA ILE A 496 36.17 -9.23 -22.70
C ILE A 496 34.65 -9.21 -22.69
N PHE A 497 34.05 -8.79 -23.81
CA PHE A 497 32.62 -8.84 -24.01
C PHE A 497 32.16 -10.19 -24.58
N ILE A 498 31.10 -10.74 -24.04
CA ILE A 498 30.43 -11.96 -24.53
C ILE A 498 28.97 -11.62 -24.83
N ASP A 499 28.57 -11.74 -26.10
CA ASP A 499 27.19 -11.46 -26.56
C ASP A 499 26.28 -12.69 -26.44
N GLY A 500 26.26 -13.30 -25.26
CA GLY A 500 25.55 -14.52 -24.96
C GLY A 500 25.94 -15.07 -23.60
N ASP A 501 25.73 -16.37 -23.38
CA ASP A 501 26.09 -17.03 -22.12
C ASP A 501 27.60 -17.25 -21.99
N LEU A 502 28.15 -17.11 -20.78
CA LEU A 502 29.51 -17.52 -20.44
C LEU A 502 29.51 -18.76 -19.54
N LEU A 503 29.98 -19.90 -20.05
CA LEU A 503 30.10 -21.13 -19.26
C LEU A 503 31.56 -21.46 -18.94
N VAL A 504 31.90 -21.59 -17.66
CA VAL A 504 33.23 -22.01 -17.21
C VAL A 504 33.22 -23.48 -16.82
N LYS A 505 33.86 -24.31 -17.65
CA LYS A 505 33.96 -25.77 -17.45
C LYS A 505 35.32 -26.21 -16.92
N ASN A 506 36.34 -25.37 -17.06
CA ASN A 506 37.69 -25.63 -16.57
C ASN A 506 38.16 -24.42 -15.75
N GLY A 507 38.64 -24.67 -14.54
CA GLY A 507 39.25 -23.63 -13.70
C GLY A 507 40.56 -23.11 -14.29
N TYR A 508 40.91 -21.89 -13.94
CA TYR A 508 42.11 -21.20 -14.41
C TYR A 508 42.57 -20.20 -13.36
N SER A 509 43.86 -19.86 -13.41
CA SER A 509 44.51 -18.92 -12.50
C SER A 509 45.41 -18.02 -13.35
N MET A 510 45.36 -16.71 -13.13
CA MET A 510 46.16 -15.75 -13.89
C MET A 510 47.42 -15.34 -13.11
N ASP A 511 48.35 -14.68 -13.79
CA ASP A 511 49.43 -13.97 -13.11
C ASP A 511 48.83 -13.00 -12.06
N PRO A 512 49.36 -12.93 -10.83
CA PRO A 512 48.82 -12.06 -9.77
C PRO A 512 48.78 -10.57 -10.12
N SER A 513 49.55 -10.15 -11.13
CA SER A 513 49.58 -8.76 -11.63
C SER A 513 48.50 -8.49 -12.68
N SER A 514 47.83 -9.54 -13.18
CA SER A 514 46.77 -9.45 -14.19
C SER A 514 45.44 -8.99 -13.60
N ALA A 515 44.61 -8.37 -14.44
CA ALA A 515 43.24 -7.99 -14.13
C ALA A 515 42.36 -8.12 -15.38
N VAL A 516 41.27 -8.87 -15.28
CA VAL A 516 40.36 -9.14 -16.41
C VAL A 516 38.92 -8.87 -16.00
N LEU A 517 38.21 -8.12 -16.84
CA LEU A 517 36.77 -7.86 -16.71
C LEU A 517 36.04 -8.62 -17.82
N PHE A 518 35.15 -9.53 -17.44
CA PHE A 518 34.17 -10.15 -18.32
C PHE A 518 32.88 -9.34 -18.28
N VAL A 519 32.41 -8.88 -19.44
CA VAL A 519 31.11 -8.21 -19.61
C VAL A 519 30.23 -9.13 -20.43
N VAL A 520 29.17 -9.67 -19.82
CA VAL A 520 28.37 -10.77 -20.38
C VAL A 520 26.93 -10.28 -20.55
N GLU A 521 26.40 -10.41 -21.78
CA GLU A 521 25.05 -9.94 -22.10
C GLU A 521 23.95 -10.81 -21.49
N ASP A 522 24.20 -12.11 -21.28
CA ASP A 522 23.24 -13.04 -20.68
C ASP A 522 23.79 -13.64 -19.37
N ASP A 523 23.78 -14.97 -19.21
CA ASP A 523 24.10 -15.65 -17.94
C ASP A 523 25.58 -16.03 -17.82
N VAL A 524 26.07 -16.13 -16.59
CA VAL A 524 27.39 -16.71 -16.28
C VAL A 524 27.22 -17.98 -15.46
N GLY A 525 27.63 -19.12 -16.01
CA GLY A 525 27.55 -20.42 -15.35
C GLY A 525 28.93 -21.02 -15.07
N ILE A 526 29.23 -21.32 -13.80
CA ILE A 526 30.44 -22.03 -13.37
C ILE A 526 30.10 -23.48 -13.07
N ALA A 527 30.79 -24.45 -13.68
CA ALA A 527 30.56 -25.86 -13.39
C ALA A 527 30.98 -26.20 -11.96
N GLY A 528 30.20 -27.04 -11.25
CA GLY A 528 30.42 -27.34 -9.82
C GLY A 528 31.79 -27.94 -9.50
N ALA A 529 32.45 -28.56 -10.48
CA ALA A 529 33.77 -29.18 -10.33
C ALA A 529 34.95 -28.19 -10.43
N VAL A 530 34.70 -26.93 -10.86
CA VAL A 530 35.71 -25.88 -10.98
C VAL A 530 36.08 -25.37 -9.58
N GLU A 531 37.37 -25.35 -9.24
CA GLU A 531 37.85 -24.94 -7.91
C GLU A 531 38.38 -23.51 -7.86
N GLU A 532 38.82 -22.97 -8.99
CA GLU A 532 39.45 -21.65 -9.05
C GLU A 532 39.17 -20.96 -10.39
N ILE A 533 38.81 -19.67 -10.32
CA ILE A 533 38.70 -18.76 -11.46
C ILE A 533 39.19 -17.38 -11.04
N ASP A 534 39.82 -16.65 -11.96
CA ASP A 534 40.28 -15.28 -11.74
C ASP A 534 39.52 -14.34 -12.70
N GLY A 535 38.94 -13.25 -12.22
CA GLY A 535 38.15 -12.35 -13.06
C GLY A 535 37.13 -11.52 -12.29
N VAL A 536 36.82 -10.32 -12.78
CA VAL A 536 35.58 -9.62 -12.43
C VAL A 536 34.54 -9.99 -13.48
N PHE A 537 33.35 -10.40 -13.04
CA PHE A 537 32.25 -10.81 -13.90
C PHE A 537 31.09 -9.85 -13.75
N LEU A 538 30.69 -9.23 -14.86
CA LEU A 538 29.60 -8.28 -14.97
C LEU A 538 28.57 -8.85 -15.95
N CYS A 539 27.38 -9.25 -15.49
CA CYS A 539 26.36 -9.89 -16.33
C CYS A 539 24.96 -9.27 -16.19
N ASN A 540 24.18 -9.23 -17.28
CA ASN A 540 22.76 -8.86 -17.20
C ASN A 540 21.93 -10.00 -16.58
N GLY A 541 22.30 -11.25 -16.86
CA GLY A 541 21.61 -12.44 -16.39
C GLY A 541 22.02 -12.86 -14.99
N GLU A 542 21.84 -14.15 -14.71
CA GLU A 542 22.20 -14.78 -13.46
C GLU A 542 23.69 -15.19 -13.42
N PHE A 543 24.31 -15.09 -12.25
CA PHE A 543 25.62 -15.69 -11.99
C PHE A 543 25.44 -16.95 -11.15
N ASP A 544 25.59 -18.13 -11.76
CA ASP A 544 25.39 -19.44 -11.12
C ASP A 544 26.73 -20.16 -10.89
N THR A 545 27.08 -20.42 -9.63
CA THR A 545 28.34 -21.08 -9.26
C THR A 545 28.35 -22.60 -9.49
N ASN A 546 27.20 -23.18 -9.83
CA ASN A 546 26.98 -24.60 -10.05
C ASN A 546 25.88 -24.88 -11.11
N TYR A 547 25.97 -24.24 -12.27
CA TYR A 547 24.93 -24.33 -13.31
C TYR A 547 24.64 -25.78 -13.78
N ASP A 548 25.64 -26.66 -13.72
CA ASP A 548 25.52 -28.03 -14.22
C ASP A 548 24.96 -29.02 -13.18
N ASN A 549 24.69 -28.56 -11.96
CA ASN A 549 24.11 -29.33 -10.87
C ASN A 549 24.86 -30.66 -10.61
N LYS A 550 26.18 -30.64 -10.73
CA LYS A 550 27.06 -31.82 -10.56
C LYS A 550 28.04 -31.62 -9.41
N LEU A 551 28.93 -32.59 -9.21
CA LEU A 551 29.91 -32.65 -8.11
C LEU A 551 30.44 -31.27 -7.73
N GLN A 552 30.19 -30.87 -6.49
CA GLN A 552 30.46 -29.54 -5.96
C GLN A 552 31.79 -29.57 -5.20
N LYS A 553 32.68 -28.64 -5.54
CA LYS A 553 33.89 -28.33 -4.77
C LYS A 553 33.82 -26.90 -4.26
N GLN A 554 34.72 -26.50 -3.37
CA GLN A 554 34.85 -25.09 -3.02
C GLN A 554 35.28 -24.30 -4.27
N LEU A 555 34.66 -23.15 -4.51
CA LEU A 555 35.09 -22.20 -5.53
C LEU A 555 35.90 -21.08 -4.90
N ASN A 556 37.13 -20.86 -5.37
CA ASN A 556 37.94 -19.69 -5.08
C ASN A 556 37.88 -18.74 -6.28
N LEU A 557 37.12 -17.65 -6.17
CA LEU A 557 37.00 -16.60 -7.18
C LEU A 557 37.94 -15.45 -6.82
N LYS A 558 38.97 -15.20 -7.64
CA LYS A 558 39.85 -14.04 -7.47
C LYS A 558 39.38 -12.87 -8.33
N GLY A 559 38.54 -12.03 -7.74
CA GLY A 559 37.89 -10.90 -8.41
C GLY A 559 36.61 -10.47 -7.72
N GLY A 560 35.56 -10.24 -8.51
CA GLY A 560 34.27 -9.75 -8.03
C GLY A 560 33.11 -10.14 -8.94
N ILE A 561 31.89 -10.06 -8.41
CA ILE A 561 30.66 -10.46 -9.10
C ILE A 561 29.70 -9.27 -9.15
N VAL A 562 29.12 -9.01 -10.32
CA VAL A 562 28.04 -8.05 -10.52
C VAL A 562 27.01 -8.68 -11.45
N ALA A 563 25.83 -9.01 -10.93
CA ALA A 563 24.77 -9.65 -11.70
C ALA A 563 23.46 -8.87 -11.58
N LEU A 564 22.80 -8.56 -12.70
CA LEU A 564 21.49 -7.91 -12.67
C LEU A 564 20.35 -8.92 -12.47
N GLY A 565 20.47 -10.12 -13.03
CA GLY A 565 19.45 -11.18 -12.94
C GLY A 565 19.42 -11.88 -11.57
N GLY A 566 20.54 -11.91 -10.86
CA GLY A 566 20.66 -12.56 -9.55
C GLY A 566 21.99 -13.30 -9.39
N VAL A 567 22.32 -13.69 -8.15
CA VAL A 567 23.49 -14.53 -7.86
C VAL A 567 23.02 -15.82 -7.20
N ILE A 568 23.31 -16.96 -7.85
CA ILE A 568 22.96 -18.31 -7.41
C ILE A 568 24.22 -19.00 -6.89
N LEU A 569 24.28 -19.19 -5.57
CA LEU A 569 25.39 -19.85 -4.89
C LEU A 569 25.04 -21.33 -4.67
N GLY A 570 25.10 -22.10 -5.76
CA GLY A 570 24.54 -23.45 -5.84
C GLY A 570 25.45 -24.59 -5.37
N ARG A 571 26.61 -24.30 -4.78
CA ARG A 571 27.56 -25.32 -4.30
C ARG A 571 27.20 -25.75 -2.89
N ASP A 572 27.44 -27.02 -2.55
CA ASP A 572 27.26 -27.55 -1.20
C ASP A 572 28.43 -28.51 -0.92
N LEU A 573 29.30 -28.16 0.03
CA LEU A 573 30.46 -29.00 0.40
C LEU A 573 30.06 -30.16 1.32
N GLY A 574 28.79 -30.20 1.70
CA GLY A 574 28.24 -31.14 2.66
C GLY A 574 28.72 -30.87 4.08
N ARG A 575 28.01 -31.50 5.01
CA ARG A 575 28.30 -31.43 6.45
C ARG A 575 29.56 -32.19 6.87
N LYS A 576 29.95 -33.23 6.14
CA LYS A 576 31.05 -34.14 6.49
C LYS A 576 32.02 -34.27 5.32
N GLY A 577 33.31 -34.01 5.55
CA GLY A 577 34.32 -34.02 4.50
C GLY A 577 35.45 -33.04 4.82
N SER A 578 36.40 -32.89 3.90
CA SER A 578 37.39 -31.83 3.94
C SER A 578 37.62 -31.32 2.50
N PRO A 579 37.22 -30.07 2.18
CA PRO A 579 36.47 -29.14 3.05
C PRO A 579 35.02 -29.59 3.30
N SER A 580 34.39 -29.06 4.36
CA SER A 580 32.94 -29.14 4.63
C SER A 580 32.39 -27.72 4.84
N ASN A 581 31.07 -27.54 4.73
CA ASN A 581 30.44 -26.23 4.93
C ASN A 581 30.68 -25.66 6.34
N GLY A 582 30.79 -26.50 7.38
CA GLY A 582 31.10 -26.05 8.74
C GLY A 582 32.49 -25.45 8.91
N GLU A 583 33.43 -25.75 8.01
CA GLU A 583 34.82 -25.30 8.10
C GLU A 583 35.19 -24.25 7.04
N SER A 584 34.57 -24.35 5.86
CA SER A 584 34.96 -23.63 4.66
C SER A 584 33.73 -23.09 3.93
N PRO A 585 33.81 -21.88 3.37
CA PRO A 585 32.74 -21.37 2.52
C PRO A 585 32.69 -22.19 1.23
N ALA A 586 31.49 -22.39 0.68
CA ALA A 586 31.32 -23.06 -0.61
C ALA A 586 31.84 -22.17 -1.75
N GLU A 587 31.72 -20.85 -1.57
CA GLU A 587 32.29 -19.81 -2.42
C GLU A 587 33.17 -18.87 -1.58
N LEU A 588 34.43 -18.73 -1.99
CA LEU A 588 35.34 -17.73 -1.46
C LEU A 588 35.63 -16.72 -2.56
N VAL A 589 35.27 -15.46 -2.36
CA VAL A 589 35.56 -14.37 -3.30
C VAL A 589 36.55 -13.43 -2.66
N ASN A 590 37.70 -13.27 -3.31
CA ASN A 590 38.77 -12.38 -2.87
C ASN A 590 39.14 -11.47 -4.02
N LEU A 591 39.25 -10.15 -3.80
CA LEU A 591 39.69 -9.24 -4.86
C LEU A 591 41.20 -9.00 -4.76
N PRO A 592 42.00 -9.42 -5.76
CA PRO A 592 43.42 -9.09 -5.81
C PRO A 592 43.66 -7.58 -5.92
N GLU A 593 44.77 -7.11 -5.33
CA GLU A 593 45.21 -5.71 -5.41
C GLU A 593 45.41 -5.22 -6.87
N SER A 594 45.66 -6.14 -7.82
CA SER A 594 45.82 -5.80 -9.24
C SER A 594 44.59 -5.09 -9.82
N TYR A 595 43.38 -5.38 -9.36
CA TYR A 595 42.17 -4.71 -9.83
C TYR A 595 42.09 -3.22 -9.43
N PHE A 596 42.86 -2.81 -8.41
CA PHE A 596 42.99 -1.41 -8.01
C PHE A 596 44.23 -0.76 -8.62
N PHE A 597 45.34 -1.48 -8.73
CA PHE A 597 46.66 -0.88 -9.00
C PHE A 597 47.28 -1.27 -10.35
N ASN A 598 46.66 -2.13 -11.15
CA ASN A 598 47.08 -2.34 -12.52
C ASN A 598 46.66 -1.12 -13.36
N GLU A 599 47.63 -0.23 -13.63
CA GLU A 599 47.39 1.02 -14.37
C GLU A 599 46.81 0.78 -15.77
N GLU A 600 47.20 -0.32 -16.44
CA GLU A 600 46.67 -0.65 -17.76
C GLU A 600 45.19 -1.01 -17.69
N PHE A 601 44.80 -1.82 -16.70
CA PHE A 601 43.41 -2.21 -16.47
C PHE A 601 42.53 -1.01 -16.11
N VAL A 602 42.96 -0.16 -15.16
CA VAL A 602 42.20 1.04 -14.77
C VAL A 602 42.03 1.96 -15.97
N ARG A 603 43.09 2.19 -16.76
CA ARG A 603 43.04 2.98 -17.99
C ARG A 603 42.06 2.39 -19.01
N LEU A 604 42.03 1.06 -19.16
CA LEU A 604 41.11 0.37 -20.06
C LEU A 604 39.66 0.58 -19.60
N VAL A 605 39.32 0.18 -18.37
CA VAL A 605 37.95 0.23 -17.84
C VAL A 605 37.40 1.65 -17.80
N GLU A 606 38.20 2.66 -17.46
CA GLU A 606 37.78 4.06 -17.48
C GLU A 606 37.72 4.66 -18.89
N SER A 607 38.23 3.95 -19.91
CA SER A 607 38.43 4.48 -21.26
C SER A 607 39.21 5.81 -21.28
N LYS A 608 40.25 5.91 -20.45
CA LYS A 608 41.11 7.10 -20.32
C LYS A 608 42.50 6.87 -20.88
N THR A 609 43.33 7.92 -20.91
CA THR A 609 44.74 7.83 -21.33
C THR A 609 45.70 7.63 -20.16
N SER A 610 45.23 7.86 -18.94
CA SER A 610 45.94 7.67 -17.67
C SER A 610 44.96 7.15 -16.62
N ALA A 611 45.41 6.29 -15.71
CA ALA A 611 44.62 5.86 -14.56
C ALA A 611 44.32 7.06 -13.66
N HIS A 612 43.05 7.26 -13.30
CA HIS A 612 42.63 8.32 -12.39
C HIS A 612 42.03 7.73 -11.12
N TYR A 613 42.56 8.14 -9.97
CA TYR A 613 42.08 7.70 -8.66
C TYR A 613 41.45 8.88 -7.93
N GLU A 614 40.14 8.79 -7.67
CA GLU A 614 39.41 9.75 -6.85
C GLU A 614 39.12 9.12 -5.48
N TRP A 615 39.72 9.68 -4.43
CA TRP A 615 39.42 9.27 -3.06
C TRP A 615 38.26 10.10 -2.53
N ARG A 616 37.16 9.45 -2.16
CA ARG A 616 36.03 10.06 -1.47
C ARG A 616 35.85 9.38 -0.11
N GLU A 617 35.81 10.19 0.93
CA GLU A 617 35.44 9.72 2.27
C GLU A 617 33.92 9.51 2.26
N VAL A 618 33.50 8.26 2.37
CA VAL A 618 32.08 7.92 2.60
C VAL A 618 31.89 8.03 4.11
N GLY A 619 31.00 8.94 4.54
CA GLY A 619 30.68 9.10 5.96
C GLY A 619 30.08 7.82 6.55
N PRO A 620 30.18 7.62 7.88
CA PRO A 620 29.56 6.47 8.54
C PRO A 620 28.04 6.49 8.45
#